data_AF-A0A9W6RRA8-F1
#
_entry.id   AF-A0A9W6RRA8-F1
#
_cell.length_a   1.000
_cell.length_b   1.000
_cell.length_c   1.000
_cell.angle_alpha   90.00
_cell.angle_beta   90.00
_cell.angle_gamma   90.00
#
_symmetry.space_group_name_H-M   'P 1'
#
loop_
_entity.id
_entity.type
_entity.pdbx_description
1 polymer ?
#
loop_
_entity_poly.entity_id
_entity_poly.type
_entity_poly.pdbx_seq_one_letter_code
_entity_poly.pdbx_strand_id
1 'polypeptide(L)'
;MNPRRTTAAVLGAVVLTAGLATISASPAYADPCHGTRSLELDRTFTIDARGGTIVDVEGSGRGIDLHPGDSIEVLETGGDIWAGVWFTGRNGPRGWEGWPAPNDGKWPLPGANLYSLIGEFRARQTGYPQGAFFLPGTGCIAVPSTGTTVLYLEPNDQTFSDNDGAFTAHLRVWKHV
;
A
#
# COMPACT_ATOMS: atom_id res chain seq x y z
N MET A 1 -41.22 83.51 11.01
CA MET A 1 -41.41 82.08 11.38
C MET A 1 -41.99 81.34 10.19
N ASN A 2 -41.14 80.61 9.47
CA ASN A 2 -41.53 79.45 8.66
C ASN A 2 -40.24 78.68 8.32
N PRO A 3 -40.06 77.42 8.75
CA PRO A 3 -38.88 76.64 8.41
C PRO A 3 -39.20 75.55 7.36
N ARG A 4 -38.14 74.89 6.87
CA ARG A 4 -38.09 73.56 6.21
C ARG A 4 -38.20 73.57 4.68
N ARG A 5 -37.48 72.73 3.92
CA ARG A 5 -36.46 71.70 4.20
C ARG A 5 -35.81 71.36 2.85
N THR A 6 -34.50 71.42 2.76
CA THR A 6 -33.73 70.84 1.65
C THR A 6 -33.57 69.34 1.95
N THR A 7 -34.05 68.47 1.07
CA THR A 7 -33.86 67.01 1.21
C THR A 7 -32.79 66.58 0.22
N ALA A 8 -31.61 66.23 0.73
CA ALA A 8 -30.52 65.66 -0.03
C ALA A 8 -30.81 64.18 -0.32
N ALA A 9 -30.69 63.77 -1.58
CA ALA A 9 -30.71 62.36 -1.97
C ALA A 9 -29.32 61.77 -1.72
N VAL A 10 -29.23 60.80 -0.82
CA VAL A 10 -28.02 59.99 -0.60
C VAL A 10 -28.04 58.83 -1.59
N LEU A 11 -27.14 58.87 -2.58
CA LEU A 11 -26.82 57.76 -3.46
C LEU A 11 -25.89 56.80 -2.70
N GLY A 12 -26.43 55.67 -2.25
CA GLY A 12 -25.64 54.56 -1.71
C GLY A 12 -25.02 53.76 -2.84
N ALA A 13 -23.69 53.80 -2.98
CA ALA A 13 -22.94 52.90 -3.84
C ALA A 13 -22.69 51.57 -3.09
N VAL A 14 -23.30 50.48 -3.56
CA VAL A 14 -22.99 49.12 -3.12
C VAL A 14 -21.74 48.67 -3.87
N VAL A 15 -20.60 48.61 -3.19
CA VAL A 15 -19.37 48.01 -3.71
C VAL A 15 -19.45 46.49 -3.49
N LEU A 16 -19.72 45.74 -4.56
CA LEU A 16 -19.53 44.28 -4.56
C LEU A 16 -18.02 43.98 -4.63
N THR A 17 -17.42 43.62 -3.49
CA THR A 17 -16.11 42.99 -3.45
C THR A 17 -16.24 41.52 -3.86
N ALA A 18 -15.88 41.22 -5.10
CA ALA A 18 -15.69 39.84 -5.56
C ALA A 18 -14.46 39.25 -4.86
N GLY A 19 -14.68 38.46 -3.81
CA GLY A 19 -13.62 37.68 -3.17
C GLY A 19 -13.15 36.57 -4.09
N LEU A 20 -11.93 36.67 -4.61
CA LEU A 20 -11.25 35.53 -5.22
C LEU A 20 -10.87 34.54 -4.12
N ALA A 21 -11.66 33.48 -3.99
CA ALA A 21 -11.25 32.29 -3.26
C ALA A 21 -10.14 31.60 -4.06
N THR A 22 -8.90 31.69 -3.60
CA THR A 22 -7.81 30.84 -4.08
C THR A 22 -8.12 29.40 -3.66
N ILE A 23 -8.58 28.58 -4.61
CA ILE A 23 -8.68 27.14 -4.43
C ILE A 23 -7.23 26.63 -4.42
N SER A 24 -6.65 26.46 -3.24
CA SER A 24 -5.42 25.71 -3.08
C SER A 24 -5.73 24.25 -3.37
N ALA A 25 -5.55 23.85 -4.63
CA ALA A 25 -5.52 22.43 -4.98
C ALA A 25 -4.37 21.79 -4.20
N SER A 26 -4.68 20.84 -3.33
CA SER A 26 -3.66 19.94 -2.78
C SER A 26 -2.94 19.29 -3.96
N PRO A 27 -1.59 19.16 -3.91
CA PRO A 27 -0.90 18.42 -4.96
C PRO A 27 -1.55 17.04 -5.04
N ALA A 28 -2.09 16.70 -6.21
CA ALA A 28 -2.55 15.34 -6.47
C ALA A 28 -1.37 14.44 -6.13
N TYR A 29 -1.56 13.54 -5.16
CA TYR A 29 -0.56 12.54 -4.83
C TYR A 29 -0.35 11.75 -6.13
N ALA A 30 0.78 11.97 -6.80
CA ALA A 30 1.06 11.32 -8.07
C ALA A 30 1.03 9.82 -7.80
N ASP A 31 0.17 9.10 -8.52
CA ASP A 31 0.08 7.66 -8.38
C ASP A 31 1.49 7.07 -8.59
N PRO A 32 2.04 6.34 -7.60
CA PRO A 32 3.39 5.82 -7.70
C PRO A 32 3.57 4.85 -8.87
N CYS A 33 2.51 4.38 -9.52
CA CYS A 33 2.59 3.47 -10.68
C CYS A 33 2.36 4.21 -12.01
N HIS A 34 2.04 5.50 -12.00
CA HIS A 34 1.76 6.27 -13.23
C HIS A 34 2.77 7.42 -13.43
N GLY A 35 3.36 7.53 -14.62
CA GLY A 35 4.39 8.52 -14.95
C GLY A 35 5.45 7.97 -15.93
N THR A 36 6.61 8.62 -16.02
CA THR A 36 7.79 8.12 -16.76
C THR A 36 8.48 7.02 -15.96
N ARG A 37 7.91 5.81 -15.99
CA ARG A 37 8.48 4.60 -15.37
C ARG A 37 8.55 3.49 -16.42
N SER A 38 9.51 2.59 -16.28
CA SER A 38 9.61 1.40 -17.12
C SER A 38 9.10 0.17 -16.37
N LEU A 39 8.27 -0.63 -17.03
CA LEU A 39 7.82 -1.91 -16.50
C LEU A 39 8.99 -2.90 -16.52
N GLU A 40 9.41 -3.37 -15.35
CA GLU A 40 10.48 -4.36 -15.18
C GLU A 40 9.92 -5.78 -15.06
N LEU A 41 8.78 -5.91 -14.40
CA LEU A 41 8.17 -7.20 -14.10
C LEU A 41 6.65 -7.09 -14.19
N ASP A 42 6.01 -8.11 -14.75
CA ASP A 42 4.56 -8.34 -14.74
C ASP A 42 4.34 -9.85 -14.58
N ARG A 43 3.95 -10.31 -13.39
CA ARG A 43 3.92 -11.74 -13.05
C ARG A 43 2.99 -12.10 -11.90
N THR A 44 2.41 -13.29 -12.01
CA THR A 44 1.78 -14.00 -10.89
C THR A 44 2.79 -14.85 -10.12
N PHE A 45 2.89 -14.60 -8.81
CA PHE A 45 3.65 -15.39 -7.85
C PHE A 45 2.73 -16.37 -7.15
N THR A 46 3.24 -17.57 -6.87
CA THR A 46 2.64 -18.50 -5.91
C THR A 46 3.43 -18.40 -4.63
N ILE A 47 2.75 -18.19 -3.50
CA ILE A 47 3.34 -17.95 -2.19
C ILE A 47 3.03 -19.14 -1.30
N ASP A 48 4.03 -19.98 -1.04
CA ASP A 48 3.89 -21.11 -0.12
C ASP A 48 3.63 -20.59 1.31
N ALA A 49 2.58 -21.11 1.93
CA ALA A 49 2.20 -20.77 3.30
C ALA A 49 3.30 -21.10 4.33
N ARG A 50 4.27 -21.96 3.97
CA ARG A 50 5.36 -22.44 4.84
C ARG A 50 6.64 -21.62 4.79
N GLY A 51 6.81 -20.70 3.85
CA GLY A 51 8.13 -20.06 3.65
C GLY A 51 8.14 -18.74 2.92
N GLY A 52 6.97 -18.19 2.57
CA GLY A 52 6.88 -16.99 1.76
C GLY A 52 7.51 -17.17 0.38
N THR A 53 7.61 -16.09 -0.39
CA THR A 53 8.20 -16.08 -1.72
C THR A 53 8.84 -14.73 -1.98
N ILE A 54 10.06 -14.75 -2.48
CA ILE A 54 10.77 -13.54 -2.91
C ILE A 54 10.28 -13.14 -4.30
N VAL A 55 10.04 -11.85 -4.51
CA VAL A 55 9.70 -11.32 -5.84
C VAL A 55 10.98 -11.20 -6.65
N ASP A 56 11.09 -12.00 -7.70
CA ASP A 56 12.27 -12.12 -8.54
C ASP A 56 11.96 -12.05 -10.04
N VAL A 57 13.02 -11.86 -10.83
CA VAL A 57 12.99 -12.13 -12.27
C VAL A 57 13.15 -13.64 -12.47
N GLU A 58 12.27 -14.19 -13.30
CA GLU A 58 12.35 -15.58 -13.83
C GLU A 58 12.46 -16.71 -12.79
N GLY A 59 12.02 -16.53 -11.55
CA GLY A 59 12.06 -17.60 -10.54
C GLY A 59 13.48 -17.90 -10.07
N SER A 60 14.40 -16.94 -10.24
CA SER A 60 15.82 -17.10 -9.91
C SER A 60 16.10 -17.34 -8.42
N GLY A 61 15.14 -17.06 -7.54
CA GLY A 61 15.28 -17.07 -6.09
C GLY A 61 16.15 -15.94 -5.55
N ARG A 62 16.60 -15.01 -6.40
CA ARG A 62 17.57 -13.96 -6.01
C ARG A 62 16.94 -12.65 -5.62
N GLY A 63 15.66 -12.46 -5.93
CA GLY A 63 14.93 -11.22 -5.73
C GLY A 63 15.34 -10.09 -6.68
N ILE A 64 14.39 -9.20 -6.99
CA ILE A 64 14.64 -7.97 -7.75
C ILE A 64 15.17 -6.90 -6.79
N ASP A 65 16.24 -6.23 -7.18
CA ASP A 65 16.73 -5.05 -6.46
C ASP A 65 15.79 -3.87 -6.71
N LEU A 66 15.11 -3.44 -5.67
CA LEU A 66 14.21 -2.29 -5.64
C LEU A 66 14.92 -1.10 -5.00
N HIS A 67 14.74 0.08 -5.56
CA HIS A 67 15.36 1.32 -5.10
C HIS A 67 14.30 2.38 -4.78
N PRO A 68 14.65 3.40 -3.97
CA PRO A 68 13.80 4.57 -3.78
C PRO A 68 13.33 5.15 -5.11
N GLY A 69 12.02 5.33 -5.27
CA GLY A 69 11.38 5.83 -6.49
C GLY A 69 10.76 4.74 -7.37
N ASP A 70 11.18 3.48 -7.20
CA ASP A 70 10.50 2.33 -7.78
C ASP A 70 9.12 2.14 -7.09
N SER A 71 8.23 1.39 -7.76
CA SER A 71 6.93 1.06 -7.20
C SER A 71 6.45 -0.32 -7.59
N ILE A 72 5.53 -0.83 -6.77
CA ILE A 72 4.90 -2.14 -6.89
C ILE A 72 3.41 -1.92 -7.09
N GLU A 73 2.85 -2.47 -8.17
CA GLU A 73 1.42 -2.50 -8.41
C GLU A 73 0.88 -3.89 -8.06
N VAL A 74 -0.08 -3.97 -7.15
CA VAL A 74 -0.81 -5.20 -6.84
C VAL A 74 -2.08 -5.22 -7.67
N LEU A 75 -2.14 -6.13 -8.64
CA LEU A 75 -3.28 -6.25 -9.55
C LEU A 75 -4.34 -7.20 -8.99
N GLU A 76 -3.91 -8.36 -8.47
CA GLU A 76 -4.81 -9.39 -7.99
C GLU A 76 -4.14 -10.21 -6.87
N THR A 77 -4.94 -10.70 -5.94
CA THR A 77 -4.53 -11.68 -4.92
C THR A 77 -5.56 -12.79 -4.83
N GLY A 78 -5.11 -14.04 -4.65
CA GLY A 78 -5.98 -15.22 -4.56
C GLY A 78 -5.35 -16.38 -3.80
N GLY A 79 -5.95 -17.56 -3.90
CA GLY A 79 -5.52 -18.77 -3.18
C GLY A 79 -5.92 -18.76 -1.70
N ASP A 80 -5.69 -19.88 -1.02
CA ASP A 80 -6.06 -20.06 0.38
C ASP A 80 -5.03 -20.93 1.13
N ILE A 81 -4.75 -20.55 2.38
CA ILE A 81 -3.87 -21.29 3.28
C ILE A 81 -4.66 -21.87 4.45
N TRP A 82 -4.18 -22.98 5.02
CA TRP A 82 -4.56 -23.37 6.37
C TRP A 82 -3.44 -22.96 7.33
N ALA A 83 -3.79 -22.30 8.42
CA ALA A 83 -2.84 -21.62 9.31
C ALA A 83 -2.52 -22.42 10.59
N GLY A 84 -2.61 -23.76 10.55
CA GLY A 84 -2.31 -24.61 11.71
C GLY A 84 -3.36 -24.63 12.83
N VAL A 85 -4.33 -23.70 12.83
CA VAL A 85 -5.33 -23.60 13.91
C VAL A 85 -6.41 -24.67 13.76
N TRP A 86 -6.57 -25.48 14.81
CA TRP A 86 -7.57 -26.53 14.85
C TRP A 86 -8.99 -25.96 14.93
N PHE A 87 -9.92 -26.66 14.28
CA PHE A 87 -11.35 -26.31 14.21
C PHE A 87 -11.66 -24.96 13.52
N THR A 88 -10.70 -24.40 12.80
CA THR A 88 -10.92 -23.24 11.91
C THR A 88 -10.90 -23.67 10.43
N GLY A 89 -11.30 -22.75 9.55
CA GLY A 89 -11.24 -22.93 8.11
C GLY A 89 -9.90 -22.53 7.51
N ARG A 90 -9.83 -22.57 6.17
CA ARG A 90 -8.76 -21.95 5.39
C ARG A 90 -8.98 -20.44 5.33
N ASN A 91 -7.89 -19.69 5.22
CA ASN A 91 -7.88 -18.23 5.11
C ASN A 91 -7.47 -17.84 3.70
N GLY A 92 -8.25 -16.96 3.08
CA GLY A 92 -7.86 -16.30 1.83
C GLY A 92 -6.87 -15.15 2.07
N PRO A 93 -6.49 -14.38 1.04
CA PRO A 93 -5.45 -13.35 1.15
C PRO A 93 -5.79 -12.25 2.15
N ARG A 94 -7.07 -12.04 2.46
CA ARG A 94 -7.53 -11.08 3.47
C ARG A 94 -7.33 -11.57 4.91
N GLY A 95 -6.90 -12.81 5.08
CA GLY A 95 -6.66 -13.44 6.37
C GLY A 95 -7.96 -13.75 7.12
N TRP A 96 -7.83 -13.89 8.43
CA TRP A 96 -8.97 -14.06 9.33
C TRP A 96 -9.63 -12.71 9.61
N GLU A 97 -10.66 -12.38 8.81
CA GLU A 97 -11.31 -11.07 8.88
C GLU A 97 -11.88 -10.76 10.27
N GLY A 98 -11.56 -9.56 10.78
CA GLY A 98 -11.99 -9.10 12.10
C GLY A 98 -11.06 -9.52 13.24
N TRP A 99 -9.97 -10.23 12.93
CA TRP A 99 -8.97 -10.66 13.90
C TRP A 99 -7.63 -10.01 13.57
N PRO A 100 -7.33 -8.81 14.10
CA PRO A 100 -6.05 -8.16 13.85
C PRO A 100 -4.92 -8.81 14.65
N ALA A 101 -3.75 -8.90 14.03
CA ALA A 101 -2.53 -9.36 14.64
C ALA A 101 -2.10 -8.45 15.80
N PRO A 102 -1.80 -8.99 17.00
CA PRO A 102 -1.35 -8.19 18.13
C PRO A 102 0.02 -7.55 17.87
N ASN A 103 0.24 -6.40 18.53
CA ASN A 103 1.53 -5.70 18.50
C ASN A 103 2.45 -6.22 19.62
N ASP A 104 2.86 -7.49 19.50
CA ASP A 104 3.73 -8.18 20.46
C ASP A 104 5.14 -8.50 19.90
N GLY A 105 5.43 -8.02 18.70
CA GLY A 105 6.71 -8.19 18.02
C GLY A 105 6.92 -9.56 17.36
N LYS A 106 5.90 -10.43 17.33
CA LYS A 106 6.00 -11.76 16.71
C LYS A 106 5.36 -11.84 15.32
N TRP A 107 4.48 -10.91 15.00
CA TRP A 107 3.82 -10.84 13.70
C TRP A 107 4.62 -9.95 12.75
N PRO A 108 4.80 -10.36 11.48
CA PRO A 108 5.44 -9.51 10.48
C PRO A 108 4.69 -8.18 10.26
N LEU A 109 3.36 -8.17 10.34
CA LEU A 109 2.54 -6.97 10.21
C LEU A 109 1.44 -6.89 11.30
N PRO A 110 1.76 -6.35 12.49
CA PRO A 110 0.77 -6.08 13.52
C PRO A 110 -0.35 -5.15 13.03
N GLY A 111 -1.58 -5.39 13.49
CA GLY A 111 -2.77 -4.63 13.11
C GLY A 111 -3.45 -5.08 11.81
N ALA A 112 -2.74 -5.73 10.89
CA ALA A 112 -3.37 -6.44 9.78
C ALA A 112 -4.03 -7.74 10.27
N ASN A 113 -4.99 -8.29 9.52
CA ASN A 113 -5.64 -9.54 9.91
C ASN A 113 -4.61 -10.68 10.05
N LEU A 114 -4.81 -11.55 11.03
CA LEU A 114 -4.05 -12.79 11.19
C LEU A 114 -4.09 -13.58 9.87
N TYR A 115 -2.98 -14.21 9.50
CA TYR A 115 -2.89 -15.14 8.36
C TYR A 115 -3.18 -14.51 6.99
N SER A 116 -3.24 -13.18 6.90
CA SER A 116 -3.40 -12.47 5.63
C SER A 116 -2.14 -12.52 4.77
N LEU A 117 -2.28 -12.30 3.47
CA LEU A 117 -1.15 -12.10 2.58
C LEU A 117 -0.60 -10.67 2.76
N ILE A 118 0.70 -10.58 2.98
CA ILE A 118 1.42 -9.32 3.15
C ILE A 118 2.63 -9.25 2.23
N GLY A 119 3.13 -8.03 2.06
CA GLY A 119 4.41 -7.75 1.44
C GLY A 119 5.36 -7.16 2.47
N GLU A 120 6.62 -7.57 2.44
CA GLU A 120 7.66 -7.05 3.31
C GLU A 120 8.89 -6.66 2.49
N PHE A 121 9.32 -5.42 2.65
CA PHE A 121 10.59 -4.93 2.14
C PHE A 121 11.70 -5.32 3.11
N ARG A 122 12.73 -6.00 2.60
CA ARG A 122 13.92 -6.36 3.38
C ARG A 122 15.17 -5.81 2.70
N ALA A 123 16.08 -5.24 3.50
CA ALA A 123 17.33 -4.71 3.00
C ALA A 123 18.16 -5.81 2.30
N ARG A 124 18.64 -5.56 1.09
CA ARG A 124 19.32 -6.57 0.26
C ARG A 124 20.54 -7.18 0.95
N GLN A 125 21.31 -6.35 1.66
CA GLN A 125 22.60 -6.73 2.23
C GLN A 125 22.46 -7.47 3.56
N THR A 126 21.44 -7.16 4.35
CA THR A 126 21.31 -7.64 5.73
C THR A 126 20.09 -8.53 5.96
N GLY A 127 19.12 -8.49 5.06
CA GLY A 127 17.82 -9.14 5.22
C GLY A 127 16.92 -8.50 6.27
N TYR A 128 17.32 -7.36 6.86
CA TYR A 128 16.50 -6.71 7.89
C TYR A 128 15.21 -6.10 7.31
N PRO A 129 14.07 -6.23 8.00
CA PRO A 129 12.84 -5.55 7.65
C PRO A 129 13.00 -4.03 7.53
N GLN A 130 12.44 -3.46 6.47
CA GLN A 130 12.40 -2.02 6.21
C GLN A 130 10.97 -1.47 6.13
N GLY A 131 9.98 -2.36 6.12
CA GLY A 131 8.57 -2.03 6.15
C GLY A 131 7.73 -3.18 5.60
N ALA A 132 6.53 -3.36 6.15
CA ALA A 132 5.56 -4.33 5.67
C ALA A 132 4.22 -3.63 5.36
N PHE A 133 3.44 -4.24 4.47
CA PHE A 133 2.15 -3.72 4.05
C PHE A 133 1.18 -4.85 3.75
N PHE A 134 -0.10 -4.59 3.97
CA PHE A 134 -1.16 -5.50 3.59
C PHE A 134 -1.21 -5.56 2.06
N LEU A 135 -1.29 -6.75 1.46
CA LEU A 135 -1.29 -6.88 0.00
C LEU A 135 -2.68 -6.62 -0.63
N PRO A 136 -3.78 -7.22 -0.13
CA PRO A 136 -5.07 -7.14 -0.81
C PRO A 136 -5.63 -5.72 -0.88
N GLY A 137 -5.91 -5.25 -2.10
CA GLY A 137 -6.58 -3.97 -2.34
C GLY A 137 -5.70 -2.72 -2.15
N THR A 138 -4.39 -2.89 -1.96
CA THR A 138 -3.46 -1.77 -1.73
C THR A 138 -3.13 -1.00 -3.00
N GLY A 139 -3.32 -1.60 -4.18
CA GLY A 139 -3.03 -0.97 -5.46
C GLY A 139 -1.54 -0.71 -5.61
N CYS A 140 -1.14 0.56 -5.67
CA CYS A 140 0.26 0.93 -5.90
C CYS A 140 1.01 1.29 -4.61
N ILE A 141 2.18 0.70 -4.41
CA ILE A 141 3.06 0.86 -3.25
C ILE A 141 4.39 1.46 -3.69
N ALA A 142 4.80 2.55 -3.05
CA ALA A 142 6.13 3.12 -3.25
C ALA A 142 7.19 2.28 -2.50
N VAL A 143 8.32 2.04 -3.14
CA VAL A 143 9.46 1.39 -2.47
C VAL A 143 10.04 2.35 -1.41
N PRO A 144 10.41 1.85 -0.22
CA PRO A 144 10.96 2.68 0.85
C PRO A 144 12.13 3.54 0.39
N SER A 145 12.27 4.72 0.99
CA SER A 145 13.30 5.70 0.62
C SER A 145 14.72 5.32 1.07
N THR A 146 14.94 4.11 1.61
CA THR A 146 16.21 3.71 2.21
C THR A 146 16.84 2.48 1.53
N GLY A 147 17.99 2.69 0.90
CA GLY A 147 18.85 1.63 0.39
C GLY A 147 18.25 0.78 -0.73
N THR A 148 18.96 -0.29 -1.09
CA THR A 148 18.45 -1.32 -2.00
C THR A 148 17.68 -2.36 -1.19
N THR A 149 16.45 -2.63 -1.62
CA THR A 149 15.54 -3.55 -0.93
C THR A 149 15.05 -4.65 -1.86
N VAL A 150 14.51 -5.70 -1.26
CA VAL A 150 13.90 -6.82 -1.95
C VAL A 150 12.52 -7.06 -1.35
N LEU A 151 11.55 -7.34 -2.20
CA LEU A 151 10.18 -7.61 -1.78
C LEU A 151 10.00 -9.11 -1.51
N TYR A 152 9.52 -9.43 -0.31
CA TYR A 152 9.04 -10.74 0.09
C TYR A 152 7.52 -10.69 0.18
N LEU A 153 6.86 -11.76 -0.26
CA LEU A 153 5.44 -11.99 -0.07
C LEU A 153 5.28 -13.17 0.88
N GLU A 154 4.49 -13.02 1.94
CA GLU A 154 4.36 -14.06 2.96
C GLU A 154 3.01 -13.97 3.68
N PRO A 155 2.58 -15.05 4.34
CA PRO A 155 1.49 -14.97 5.32
C PRO A 155 1.91 -14.10 6.51
N ASN A 156 0.97 -13.31 7.03
CA ASN A 156 1.11 -12.63 8.31
C ASN A 156 0.91 -13.65 9.44
N ASP A 157 1.96 -14.42 9.74
CA ASP A 157 1.94 -15.52 10.71
C ASP A 157 3.19 -15.51 11.60
N GLN A 158 3.08 -16.03 12.81
CA GLN A 158 4.20 -16.24 13.71
C GLN A 158 4.91 -17.58 13.46
N THR A 159 4.16 -18.56 12.95
CA THR A 159 4.66 -19.93 12.74
C THR A 159 4.25 -20.37 11.35
N PHE A 160 5.23 -20.68 10.50
CA PHE A 160 4.96 -21.12 9.14
C PHE A 160 4.97 -22.65 8.99
N SER A 161 5.55 -23.37 9.96
CA SER A 161 5.80 -24.81 9.83
C SER A 161 4.54 -25.68 9.95
N ASP A 162 3.48 -25.15 10.56
CA ASP A 162 2.15 -25.75 10.69
C ASP A 162 1.19 -25.34 9.58
N ASN A 163 1.62 -24.45 8.67
CA ASN A 163 0.78 -23.99 7.57
C ASN A 163 0.72 -24.99 6.41
N ASP A 164 -0.33 -24.90 5.59
CA ASP A 164 -0.41 -25.58 4.30
C ASP A 164 -1.13 -24.74 3.23
N GLY A 165 -0.93 -25.12 1.96
CA GLY A 165 -1.49 -24.43 0.80
C GLY A 165 -0.66 -23.26 0.33
N ALA A 166 -1.27 -22.38 -0.45
CA ALA A 166 -0.58 -21.25 -1.05
C ALA A 166 -1.54 -20.11 -1.38
N PHE A 167 -1.01 -18.89 -1.32
CA PHE A 167 -1.62 -17.73 -1.95
C PHE A 167 -1.09 -17.55 -3.39
N THR A 168 -1.76 -16.70 -4.13
CA THR A 168 -1.27 -16.15 -5.40
C THR A 168 -1.33 -14.63 -5.38
N ALA A 169 -0.35 -13.97 -5.99
CA ALA A 169 -0.36 -12.51 -6.18
C ALA A 169 0.13 -12.14 -7.57
N HIS A 170 -0.66 -11.36 -8.31
CA HIS A 170 -0.27 -10.78 -9.59
C HIS A 170 0.25 -9.37 -9.36
N LEU A 171 1.55 -9.18 -9.59
CA LEU A 171 2.25 -7.93 -9.35
C LEU A 171 2.87 -7.37 -10.63
N ARG A 172 3.00 -6.04 -10.65
CA ARG A 172 3.94 -5.34 -11.52
C ARG A 172 4.99 -4.59 -10.73
N VAL A 173 6.20 -4.52 -11.27
CA VAL A 173 7.28 -3.69 -10.75
C VAL A 173 7.61 -2.61 -11.77
N TRP A 174 7.54 -1.36 -11.32
CA TRP A 174 7.83 -0.18 -12.12
C TRP A 174 9.12 0.46 -11.63
N LYS A 175 10.09 0.64 -12.52
CA LYS A 175 11.37 1.27 -12.20
C LYS A 175 11.33 2.75 -12.50
N HIS A 176 11.86 3.54 -11.58
CA HIS A 176 12.10 4.95 -11.87
C HIS A 176 13.22 5.07 -12.90
N VAL A 177 12.96 5.84 -13.98
CA VAL A 177 13.92 6.09 -15.07
C VAL A 177 14.71 7.36 -14.81
#